data_AF-A0A158CNL3-F1
#
_entry.id   AF-A0A158CNL3-F1
#
_cell.length_a   1.000
_cell.length_b   1.000
_cell.length_c   1.000
_cell.angle_alpha   90.00
_cell.angle_beta   90.00
_cell.angle_gamma   90.00
#
_symmetry.space_group_name_H-M   'P 1'
#
loop_
_entity.id
_entity.type
_entity.pdbx_description
1 polymer ?
#
loop_
_entity_poly.entity_id
_entity_poly.type
_entity_poly.pdbx_seq_one_letter_code
_entity_poly.pdbx_strand_id
1 'polypeptide(L)'
;MRRSAENKLRVVAVRIDPVIEQRLRVLAEASGRKQSFFLQRMIEEGIDAMEDIWLSPATLAKVRNGELPDLVAEHGTTSDLFDLEVVDTEST
;
A
#
# COMPACT_ATOMS: atom_id res chain seq x y z
N MET A 1 37.31 -0.48 -9.81
CA MET A 1 35.91 -0.46 -10.31
C MET A 1 34.96 -0.61 -9.14
N ARG A 2 34.26 0.45 -8.71
CA ARG A 2 33.26 0.40 -7.64
C ARG A 2 31.90 0.18 -8.28
N ARG A 3 31.30 -1.00 -8.11
CA ARG A 3 29.90 -1.26 -8.48
C ARG A 3 29.04 -0.64 -7.38
N SER A 4 28.60 0.60 -7.56
CA SER A 4 27.47 1.12 -6.79
C SER A 4 26.21 0.45 -7.32
N ALA A 5 25.84 -0.70 -6.75
CA ALA A 5 24.48 -1.20 -6.87
C ALA A 5 23.60 -0.26 -6.03
N GLU A 6 23.06 0.76 -6.68
CA GLU A 6 22.10 1.69 -6.09
C GLU A 6 20.91 0.85 -5.61
N ASN A 7 20.78 0.69 -4.29
CA ASN A 7 19.68 -0.07 -3.71
C ASN A 7 18.39 0.74 -3.90
N LYS A 8 17.69 0.51 -5.02
CA LYS A 8 16.43 1.17 -5.38
C LYS A 8 15.23 0.72 -4.54
N LEU A 9 15.43 -0.15 -3.54
CA LEU A 9 14.36 -0.62 -2.68
C LEU A 9 14.00 0.45 -1.64
N ARG A 10 12.71 0.75 -1.51
CA ARG A 10 12.16 1.64 -0.48
C ARG A 10 11.54 0.79 0.64
N VAL A 11 11.71 1.22 1.88
CA VAL A 11 11.05 0.60 3.03
C VAL A 11 9.66 1.21 3.18
N VAL A 12 8.64 0.36 3.23
CA VAL A 12 7.24 0.75 3.46
C VAL A 12 6.75 0.03 4.71
N ALA A 13 6.21 0.77 5.66
CA ALA A 13 5.56 0.22 6.85
C ALA A 13 4.04 0.27 6.65
N VAL A 14 3.36 -0.87 6.83
CA VAL A 14 1.91 -1.00 6.65
C VAL A 14 1.31 -1.58 7.92
N ARG A 15 0.17 -1.05 8.35
CA ARG A 15 -0.61 -1.63 9.46
C ARG A 15 -1.50 -2.71 8.87
N ILE A 16 -1.42 -3.92 9.42
CA ILE A 16 -2.24 -5.06 9.03
C ILE A 16 -2.94 -5.62 10.25
N ASP A 17 -4.08 -6.25 10.03
CA ASP A 17 -4.81 -6.99 11.06
C ASP A 17 -3.94 -8.13 11.61
N PRO A 18 -3.94 -8.39 12.94
CA PRO A 18 -3.15 -9.47 13.54
C PRO A 18 -3.45 -10.86 12.94
N VAL A 19 -4.66 -11.10 12.46
CA VAL A 19 -5.02 -12.35 11.77
C VAL A 19 -4.26 -12.48 10.45
N ILE A 20 -4.06 -11.39 9.71
CA ILE A 20 -3.26 -11.40 8.47
C ILE A 20 -1.78 -11.62 8.78
N GLU A 21 -1.26 -10.98 9.84
CA GLU A 21 0.10 -11.18 10.32
C GLU A 21 0.37 -12.66 10.68
N GLN A 22 -0.55 -13.29 11.40
CA GLN A 22 -0.47 -14.70 11.73
C GLN A 22 -0.49 -15.61 10.49
N ARG A 23 -1.33 -15.31 9.50
CA ARG A 23 -1.36 -16.06 8.23
C ARG A 23 -0.04 -15.92 7.46
N LEU A 24 0.51 -14.72 7.41
CA LEU A 24 1.83 -14.46 6.83
C LEU A 24 2.94 -15.23 7.55
N ARG A 25 2.86 -15.33 8.87
CA ARG A 25 3.80 -16.12 9.68
C ARG A 25 3.78 -17.59 9.30
N VAL A 26 2.58 -18.18 9.20
CA VAL A 26 2.42 -19.59 8.80
C VAL A 26 2.96 -19.83 7.39
N LEU A 27 2.69 -18.92 6.44
CA LEU A 27 3.24 -19.00 5.08
C LEU A 27 4.78 -18.90 5.08
N ALA A 28 5.33 -18.00 5.90
CA ALA A 28 6.77 -17.83 6.07
C ALA A 28 7.42 -19.11 6.62
N GLU A 29 6.85 -19.70 7.67
CA GLU A 29 7.34 -20.94 8.27
C GLU A 29 7.25 -22.13 7.31
N ALA A 30 6.12 -22.31 6.64
CA ALA A 30 5.91 -23.41 5.71
C ALA A 30 6.82 -23.34 4.46
N SER A 31 7.19 -22.15 4.03
CA SER A 31 8.04 -21.93 2.84
C SER A 31 9.53 -21.74 3.15
N GLY A 32 9.88 -21.56 4.43
CA GLY A 32 11.24 -21.17 4.86
C GLY A 32 11.64 -19.75 4.43
N ARG A 33 10.68 -18.86 4.15
CA ARG A 33 10.93 -17.48 3.69
C ARG A 33 10.50 -16.46 4.75
N LYS A 34 10.90 -15.20 4.58
CA LYS A 34 10.49 -14.10 5.49
C LYS A 34 9.07 -13.61 5.14
N GLN A 35 8.31 -13.14 6.12
CA GLN A 35 6.98 -12.54 5.90
C GLN A 35 7.01 -11.38 4.90
N SER A 36 8.08 -10.56 4.93
CA SER A 36 8.26 -9.42 4.03
C SER A 36 8.29 -9.80 2.55
N PHE A 37 8.74 -11.01 2.22
CA PHE A 37 8.74 -11.53 0.85
C PHE A 37 7.31 -11.68 0.31
N PHE A 38 6.40 -12.19 1.14
CA PHE A 38 5.00 -12.36 0.75
C PHE A 38 4.26 -11.03 0.68
N LEU A 39 4.57 -10.09 1.58
CA LEU A 39 3.99 -8.75 1.52
C LEU A 39 4.42 -8.02 0.24
N GLN A 40 5.71 -8.05 -0.08
CA GLN A 40 6.22 -7.49 -1.34
C GLN A 40 5.54 -8.12 -2.55
N ARG A 41 5.47 -9.45 -2.59
CA ARG A 41 4.87 -10.18 -3.70
C ARG A 41 3.38 -9.87 -3.87
N MET A 42 2.62 -9.77 -2.78
CA MET A 42 1.20 -9.37 -2.85
C MET A 42 1.02 -7.95 -3.39
N ILE A 43 1.93 -7.03 -3.07
CA ILE A 43 1.90 -5.68 -3.61
C ILE A 43 2.25 -5.70 -5.11
N GLU A 44 3.32 -6.39 -5.50
CA GLU A 44 3.77 -6.48 -6.90
C GLU A 44 2.74 -7.17 -7.80
N GLU A 45 2.11 -8.26 -7.33
CA GLU A 45 1.11 -9.00 -8.10
C GLU A 45 -0.29 -8.36 -8.02
N GLY A 46 -0.56 -7.59 -6.95
CA GLY A 46 -1.87 -6.99 -6.68
C GLY A 46 -2.06 -5.59 -7.24
N ILE A 47 -0.97 -4.84 -7.50
CA ILE A 47 -1.06 -3.44 -7.91
C ILE A 47 -1.79 -3.26 -9.24
N ASP A 48 -1.54 -4.12 -10.24
CA ASP A 48 -2.20 -4.04 -11.55
C ASP A 48 -3.73 -4.16 -11.42
N ALA A 49 -4.19 -5.11 -10.61
CA ALA A 49 -5.62 -5.31 -10.37
C ALA A 49 -6.24 -4.15 -9.56
N MET A 50 -5.48 -3.56 -8.64
CA MET A 50 -5.93 -2.37 -7.90
C MET A 50 -6.02 -1.15 -8.82
N GLU A 51 -5.08 -0.96 -9.73
CA GLU A 51 -5.10 0.12 -10.71
C GLU A 51 -6.35 0.04 -11.60
N ASP A 52 -6.71 -1.15 -12.07
CA ASP A 52 -7.91 -1.35 -12.91
C ASP A 52 -9.23 -1.06 -12.15
N ILE A 53 -9.27 -1.29 -10.82
CA ILE A 53 -10.47 -1.04 -10.00
C ILE A 53 -10.61 0.44 -9.62
N TRP A 54 -9.50 1.09 -9.28
CA TRP A 54 -9.51 2.41 -8.64
C TRP A 54 -9.10 3.57 -9.54
N LEU A 55 -8.44 3.31 -10.68
CA LEU A 55 -8.05 4.36 -11.62
C LEU A 55 -9.04 4.48 -12.78
N SER A 56 -9.29 5.72 -13.18
CA SER A 56 -9.98 5.97 -14.45
C SER A 56 -9.13 5.45 -15.62
N PRO A 57 -9.73 5.02 -16.75
CA PRO A 57 -8.97 4.56 -17.93
C PRO A 57 -7.95 5.59 -18.45
N ALA A 58 -8.26 6.88 -18.30
CA ALA A 58 -7.35 7.96 -18.67
C ALA A 58 -6.12 8.06 -17.74
N THR A 59 -6.29 7.82 -16.44
CA THR A 59 -5.20 7.81 -15.46
C THR A 59 -4.34 6.55 -15.60
N LEU A 60 -4.99 5.40 -15.83
CA LEU A 60 -4.34 4.10 -16.00
C LEU A 60 -3.39 4.09 -17.21
N ALA A 61 -3.82 4.67 -18.33
CA ALA A 61 -2.97 4.84 -19.52
C ALA A 61 -1.70 5.67 -19.21
N LYS A 62 -1.80 6.71 -18.38
CA LYS A 62 -0.65 7.54 -17.98
C LYS A 62 0.32 6.78 -17.07
N VAL A 63 -0.21 6.09 -16.05
CA VAL A 63 0.59 5.28 -15.12
C VAL A 63 1.36 4.18 -15.87
N ARG A 64 0.70 3.43 -16.77
CA ARG A 64 1.35 2.41 -17.60
C ARG A 64 2.39 2.96 -18.57
N ASN A 65 2.22 4.19 -19.03
CA ASN A 65 3.20 4.87 -19.88
C ASN A 65 4.42 5.40 -19.10
N GLY A 66 4.49 5.16 -17.77
CA GLY A 66 5.56 5.68 -16.90
C GLY A 66 5.44 7.19 -16.64
N GLU A 67 4.37 7.80 -17.13
CA GLU A 67 4.01 9.18 -16.90
C GLU A 67 3.19 9.20 -15.62
N LEU A 68 3.88 8.99 -14.48
CA LEU A 68 3.28 9.17 -13.16
C LEU A 68 2.64 10.57 -13.19
N PRO A 69 1.30 10.68 -13.14
CA PRO A 69 0.68 11.99 -12.99
C PRO A 69 1.28 12.57 -11.73
N ASP A 70 1.64 13.85 -11.75
CA ASP A 70 2.00 14.55 -10.53
C ASP A 70 0.76 14.50 -9.63
N LEU A 71 0.66 13.48 -8.76
CA LEU A 71 -0.46 13.27 -7.85
C LEU A 71 -0.36 14.26 -6.67
N VAL A 72 0.07 15.47 -6.97
CA VAL A 72 0.16 16.60 -6.07
C VAL A 72 -0.79 17.68 -6.59
N ALA A 73 -2.11 17.43 -6.51
CA ALA A 73 -3.09 18.53 -6.46
C ALA A 73 -4.54 18.12 -6.14
N GLU A 74 -5.04 16.95 -6.57
CA GLU A 74 -6.52 16.80 -6.70
C GLU A 74 -7.12 15.58 -5.96
N HIS A 75 -6.54 15.13 -4.84
CA HIS A 75 -7.27 14.31 -3.86
C HIS A 75 -7.02 14.82 -2.44
N GLY A 76 -7.35 16.08 -2.21
CA GLY A 76 -7.71 16.53 -0.87
C GLY A 76 -9.06 15.95 -0.46
N THR A 77 -9.22 14.62 -0.34
CA THR A 77 -10.44 14.02 0.23
C THR A 77 -10.23 12.59 0.74
N THR A 78 -9.37 12.43 1.73
CA THR A 78 -9.68 11.51 2.85
C THR A 78 -9.30 12.18 4.17
N SER A 79 -9.63 13.48 4.32
CA SER A 79 -9.53 14.15 5.61
C SER A 79 -10.73 13.88 6.52
N ASP A 80 -11.78 13.21 6.01
CA ASP A 80 -13.04 12.96 6.75
C ASP A 80 -13.31 11.49 7.06
N LEU A 81 -12.28 10.62 7.11
CA LEU A 81 -12.48 9.21 7.50
C LEU A 81 -12.11 8.92 8.97
N PHE A 82 -11.59 9.92 9.69
CA PHE A 82 -11.16 9.77 11.08
C PHE A 82 -11.76 10.78 12.05
N ASP A 83 -12.78 11.56 11.65
CA ASP A 83 -13.59 12.32 12.60
C ASP A 83 -14.82 11.47 12.98
N LEU A 84 -14.56 10.34 13.65
CA LEU A 84 -15.61 9.69 14.42
C LEU A 84 -15.88 10.61 15.61
N GLU A 85 -17.03 11.29 15.54
CA GLU A 85 -17.71 11.93 16.66
C GLU A 85 -17.51 11.13 17.95
N VAL A 86 -16.65 11.63 18.84
CA VAL A 86 -16.79 11.32 20.27
C VAL A 86 -17.83 12.30 20.78
N VAL A 87 -19.09 11.89 20.65
CA VAL A 87 -20.21 12.53 21.35
C VAL A 87 -20.05 12.19 22.83
N ASP A 88 -19.21 12.93 23.54
CA ASP A 88 -19.31 12.96 25.01
C ASP A 88 -20.42 13.93 25.39
N THR A 89 -21.62 13.37 25.43
CA THR A 89 -22.72 13.83 26.26
C THR A 89 -22.24 13.99 27.70
N GLU A 90 -22.02 15.20 28.17
CA GLU A 90 -22.25 15.53 29.57
C GLU A 90 -22.68 16.99 29.72
N SER A 91 -24.00 17.15 29.85
CA SER A 91 -24.63 18.34 30.40
C SER A 91 -24.29 18.45 31.89
N THR A 92 -23.80 19.61 32.34
CA THR A 92 -24.19 20.29 33.59
C THR A 92 -23.59 21.69 33.61
#